data_AF-A0A351MNC6-F1
#
_entry.id   AF-A0A351MNC6-F1
#
_cell.length_a   1.000
_cell.length_b   1.000
_cell.length_c   1.000
_cell.angle_alpha   90.00
_cell.angle_beta   90.00
_cell.angle_gamma   90.00
#
_symmetry.space_group_name_H-M   'P 1'
#
loop_
_entity.id
_entity.type
_entity.pdbx_description
1 polymer ?
#
loop_
_entity_poly.entity_id
_entity_poly.type
_entity_poly.pdbx_seq_one_letter_code
_entity_poly.pdbx_strand_id
1 'polypeptide(L)'
;MKRLFTAVLMGLMVASLALAQNADALITELRAVTGAPTRNATELRAAYDAVLDALLVPLSDETNEDQLMPREGGPILARQGAQVALRDIALRSTRTGAEVERLALSQAIAARLGQVPNVYAQAWLVRMLEFIGRAEAVPALTGLLGNADPLGSDPARRALAQNPSPEAAAALRTALDAAATPAAQLALVNAL
;
A
#
# COMPACT_ATOMS: atom_id res chain seq x y z
N MET A 1 -16.45 -32.16 -26.18
CA MET A 1 -16.25 -31.50 -24.88
C MET A 1 -14.84 -30.88 -24.67
N LYS A 2 -14.06 -30.57 -25.73
CA LYS A 2 -12.73 -29.89 -25.59
C LYS A 2 -12.71 -28.42 -26.05
N ARG A 3 -13.81 -27.91 -26.63
CA ARG A 3 -13.91 -26.54 -27.17
C ARG A 3 -14.54 -25.52 -26.20
N LEU A 4 -15.13 -25.97 -25.10
CA LEU A 4 -15.70 -25.08 -24.08
C LEU A 4 -14.70 -24.64 -23.00
N PHE A 5 -13.61 -25.40 -22.76
CA PHE A 5 -12.62 -25.05 -21.73
C PHE A 5 -11.61 -23.99 -22.19
N THR A 6 -11.34 -23.89 -23.50
CA THR A 6 -10.37 -22.93 -24.05
C THR A 6 -10.92 -21.50 -24.14
N ALA A 7 -12.25 -21.34 -24.31
CA ALA A 7 -12.87 -20.01 -24.41
C ALA A 7 -12.93 -19.27 -23.06
N VAL A 8 -13.08 -20.00 -21.94
CA VAL A 8 -13.12 -19.40 -20.59
C VAL A 8 -11.72 -18.94 -20.15
N LEU A 9 -10.67 -19.69 -20.50
CA LEU A 9 -9.29 -19.30 -20.19
C LEU A 9 -8.81 -18.08 -21.02
N MET A 10 -9.25 -17.99 -22.28
CA MET A 10 -8.91 -16.85 -23.15
C MET A 10 -9.68 -15.59 -22.78
N GLY A 11 -10.94 -15.72 -22.32
CA GLY A 11 -11.75 -14.60 -21.81
C GLY A 11 -11.23 -14.01 -20.49
N LEU A 12 -10.70 -14.84 -19.58
CA LEU A 12 -10.05 -14.35 -18.36
C LEU A 12 -8.73 -13.62 -18.67
N MET A 13 -7.93 -14.10 -19.62
CA MET A 13 -6.65 -13.46 -19.99
C MET A 13 -6.83 -12.11 -20.70
N VAL A 14 -7.86 -11.96 -21.55
CA VAL A 14 -8.13 -10.70 -22.25
C VAL A 14 -8.61 -9.61 -21.29
N ALA A 15 -9.35 -9.96 -20.24
CA ALA A 15 -9.73 -8.99 -19.19
C ALA A 15 -8.50 -8.47 -18.42
N SER A 16 -7.55 -9.36 -18.09
CA SER A 16 -6.30 -8.95 -17.42
C SER A 16 -5.37 -8.09 -18.27
N LEU A 17 -5.36 -8.26 -19.62
CA LEU A 17 -4.61 -7.38 -20.51
C LEU A 17 -5.26 -6.00 -20.70
N ALA A 18 -6.59 -5.91 -20.58
CA ALA A 18 -7.32 -4.64 -20.68
C ALA A 18 -7.14 -3.74 -19.44
N LEU A 19 -6.92 -4.31 -18.25
CA LEU A 19 -6.67 -3.57 -17.00
C LEU A 19 -5.29 -2.89 -16.94
N ALA A 20 -4.29 -3.41 -17.65
CA ALA A 20 -2.95 -2.83 -17.70
C ALA A 20 -2.84 -1.59 -18.62
N GLN A 21 -3.82 -1.35 -19.50
CA GLN A 21 -3.66 -0.38 -20.59
C GLN A 21 -3.79 1.10 -20.23
N ASN A 22 -4.01 1.50 -18.97
CA ASN A 22 -3.52 2.81 -18.55
C ASN A 22 -3.50 2.98 -17.02
N ALA A 23 -2.37 2.67 -16.38
CA ALA A 23 -2.18 2.98 -14.95
C ALA A 23 -2.45 4.46 -14.66
N ASP A 24 -2.14 5.38 -15.59
CA ASP A 24 -2.42 6.81 -15.44
C ASP A 24 -3.93 7.13 -15.40
N ALA A 25 -4.74 6.41 -16.18
CA ALA A 25 -6.20 6.57 -16.12
C ALA A 25 -6.76 6.04 -14.79
N LEU A 26 -6.26 4.89 -14.31
CA LEU A 26 -6.63 4.35 -13.00
C LEU A 26 -6.20 5.27 -11.86
N ILE A 27 -4.99 5.81 -11.91
CA ILE A 27 -4.50 6.81 -10.96
C ILE A 27 -5.42 8.03 -10.97
N THR A 28 -5.77 8.55 -12.14
CA THR A 28 -6.67 9.70 -12.27
C THR A 28 -8.03 9.41 -11.67
N GLU A 29 -8.63 8.27 -12.02
CA GLU A 29 -9.95 7.88 -11.53
C GLU A 29 -9.96 7.65 -10.02
N LEU A 30 -8.99 6.92 -9.48
CA LEU A 30 -8.91 6.58 -8.05
C LEU A 30 -8.49 7.79 -7.19
N ARG A 31 -7.94 8.86 -7.79
CA ARG A 31 -7.68 10.15 -7.13
C ARG A 31 -8.84 11.14 -7.20
N ALA A 32 -9.79 10.96 -8.12
CA ALA A 32 -10.86 11.94 -8.34
C ALA A 32 -11.60 12.32 -7.05
N VAL A 33 -11.90 13.60 -6.82
CA VAL A 33 -12.51 14.02 -5.55
C VAL A 33 -14.00 13.64 -5.47
N THR A 34 -14.65 13.45 -6.62
CA THR A 34 -16.08 13.19 -6.76
C THR A 34 -16.38 11.83 -7.38
N GLY A 35 -17.54 11.27 -6.99
CA GLY A 35 -18.00 9.95 -7.43
C GLY A 35 -17.34 8.80 -6.68
N ALA A 36 -18.05 7.69 -6.44
CA ALA A 36 -17.40 6.43 -6.08
C ALA A 36 -16.99 5.71 -7.38
N PRO A 37 -15.86 4.99 -7.41
CA PRO A 37 -15.55 4.13 -8.55
C PRO A 37 -16.69 3.15 -8.79
N THR A 38 -17.12 3.00 -10.04
CA THR A 38 -18.12 1.99 -10.43
C THR A 38 -17.46 0.62 -10.56
N ARG A 39 -16.82 0.14 -9.49
CA ARG A 39 -16.10 -1.13 -9.44
C ARG A 39 -16.56 -1.95 -8.25
N ASN A 40 -16.71 -3.26 -8.46
CA ASN A 40 -16.88 -4.21 -7.37
C ASN A 40 -15.55 -4.45 -6.63
N ALA A 41 -15.57 -5.21 -5.53
CA ALA A 41 -14.38 -5.48 -4.72
C ALA A 41 -13.23 -6.14 -5.49
N THR A 42 -13.52 -7.05 -6.42
CA THR A 42 -12.50 -7.74 -7.22
C THR A 42 -11.86 -6.80 -8.23
N GLU A 43 -12.67 -5.98 -8.89
CA GLU A 43 -12.21 -4.97 -9.84
C GLU A 43 -11.41 -3.86 -9.16
N LEU A 44 -11.84 -3.42 -7.96
CA LEU A 44 -11.08 -2.48 -7.13
C LEU A 44 -9.73 -3.05 -6.76
N ARG A 45 -9.69 -4.32 -6.33
CA ARG A 45 -8.44 -4.98 -6.00
C ARG A 45 -7.47 -5.00 -7.17
N ALA A 46 -7.93 -5.44 -8.34
CA ALA A 46 -7.11 -5.47 -9.56
C ALA A 46 -6.64 -4.06 -9.98
N ALA A 47 -7.49 -3.05 -9.84
CA ALA A 47 -7.13 -1.66 -10.13
C ALA A 47 -6.06 -1.13 -9.17
N TYR A 48 -6.19 -1.38 -7.87
CA TYR A 48 -5.17 -1.00 -6.89
C TYR A 48 -3.86 -1.77 -7.08
N ASP A 49 -3.92 -3.03 -7.48
CA ASP A 49 -2.72 -3.79 -7.83
C ASP A 49 -1.98 -3.12 -9.00
N ALA A 50 -2.68 -2.80 -10.09
CA ALA A 50 -2.07 -2.13 -11.24
C ALA A 50 -1.52 -0.73 -10.91
N VAL A 51 -2.23 0.05 -10.09
CA VAL A 51 -1.76 1.38 -9.64
C VAL A 51 -0.52 1.25 -8.77
N LEU A 52 -0.49 0.32 -7.82
CA LEU A 52 0.66 0.13 -6.94
C LEU A 52 1.88 -0.35 -7.72
N ASP A 53 1.71 -1.24 -8.68
CA ASP A 53 2.82 -1.71 -9.53
C ASP A 53 3.41 -0.55 -10.35
N ALA A 54 2.57 0.35 -10.86
CA ALA A 54 3.01 1.54 -11.58
C ALA A 54 3.70 2.58 -10.65
N LEU A 55 3.14 2.84 -9.46
CA LEU A 55 3.68 3.82 -8.52
C LEU A 55 4.93 3.34 -7.79
N LEU A 56 5.11 2.03 -7.62
CA LEU A 56 6.28 1.47 -6.94
C LEU A 56 7.59 1.69 -7.71
N VAL A 57 7.53 1.80 -9.04
CA VAL A 57 8.70 2.10 -9.87
C VAL A 57 9.33 3.44 -9.45
N PRO A 58 8.65 4.60 -9.58
CA PRO A 58 9.21 5.88 -9.16
C PRO A 58 9.39 6.00 -7.64
N LEU A 59 8.63 5.28 -6.80
CA LEU A 59 8.82 5.26 -5.35
C LEU A 59 10.11 4.54 -4.93
N SER A 60 10.50 3.49 -5.65
CA SER A 60 11.66 2.66 -5.29
C SER A 60 12.95 3.14 -5.95
N ASP A 61 12.85 4.02 -6.93
CA ASP A 61 14.00 4.61 -7.59
C ASP A 61 14.71 5.60 -6.65
N GLU A 62 15.92 5.23 -6.24
CA GLU A 62 16.83 6.02 -5.39
C GLU A 62 17.57 7.09 -6.17
N THR A 63 17.60 6.98 -7.51
CA THR A 63 18.22 7.95 -8.42
C THR A 63 17.27 9.08 -8.81
N ASN A 64 15.99 8.94 -8.47
CA ASN A 64 15.03 10.06 -8.40
C ASN A 64 15.39 10.98 -7.22
N GLU A 65 16.62 11.48 -7.19
CA GLU A 65 16.99 12.70 -6.50
C GLU A 65 16.23 13.82 -7.17
N ASP A 66 14.98 14.09 -6.78
CA ASP A 66 14.35 15.38 -7.03
C ASP A 66 14.67 16.00 -8.40
N GLN A 67 14.66 15.16 -9.46
CA GLN A 67 15.13 15.59 -10.76
C GLN A 67 14.02 16.44 -11.35
N LEU A 68 14.32 17.73 -11.51
CA LEU A 68 13.52 18.67 -12.28
C LEU A 68 13.37 18.14 -13.72
N MET A 69 12.40 17.25 -13.94
CA MET A 69 11.91 16.94 -15.28
C MET A 69 11.07 18.12 -15.73
N PRO A 70 11.46 18.88 -16.78
CA PRO A 70 10.62 19.93 -17.31
C PRO A 70 9.43 19.28 -18.03
N ARG A 71 8.24 19.39 -17.46
CA ARG A 71 6.97 19.29 -18.20
C ARG A 71 6.29 20.66 -18.18
N GLU A 72 5.49 20.95 -19.19
CA GLU A 72 4.59 22.12 -19.14
C GLU A 72 3.73 22.00 -17.88
N GLY A 73 3.96 22.89 -16.90
CA GLY A 73 3.39 22.81 -15.54
C GLY A 73 4.39 22.83 -14.37
N GLY A 74 5.70 22.77 -14.61
CA GLY A 74 6.75 22.84 -13.58
C GLY A 74 7.25 21.46 -13.09
N PRO A 75 8.36 21.40 -12.34
CA PRO A 75 8.96 20.13 -11.91
C PRO A 75 8.13 19.46 -10.80
N ILE A 76 7.52 18.32 -11.11
CA ILE A 76 7.11 17.35 -10.09
C ILE A 76 8.07 16.19 -10.19
N LEU A 77 8.82 16.00 -9.11
CA LEU A 77 9.85 14.99 -8.96
C LEU A 77 9.15 13.63 -9.01
N ALA A 78 9.56 12.71 -9.90
CA ALA A 78 8.77 11.51 -10.19
C ALA A 78 8.38 10.72 -8.93
N ARG A 79 9.32 10.61 -7.98
CA ARG A 79 9.10 10.05 -6.64
C ARG A 79 8.05 10.83 -5.84
N GLN A 80 8.17 12.15 -5.75
CA GLN A 80 7.21 13.02 -5.06
C GLN A 80 5.81 12.93 -5.68
N GLY A 81 5.73 12.91 -7.02
CA GLY A 81 4.46 12.74 -7.74
C GLY A 81 3.78 11.43 -7.39
N ALA A 82 4.53 10.33 -7.33
CA ALA A 82 4.02 9.03 -6.93
C ALA A 82 3.59 8.98 -5.45
N GLN A 83 4.36 9.63 -4.56
CA GLN A 83 3.99 9.79 -3.15
C GLN A 83 2.66 10.52 -2.99
N VAL A 84 2.52 11.67 -3.66
CA VAL A 84 1.28 12.46 -3.64
C VAL A 84 0.12 11.66 -4.19
N ALA A 85 0.30 10.99 -5.34
CA ALA A 85 -0.74 10.17 -5.95
C ALA A 85 -1.24 9.07 -5.02
N LEU A 86 -0.33 8.29 -4.42
CA LEU A 86 -0.71 7.21 -3.50
C LEU A 86 -1.40 7.75 -2.24
N ARG A 87 -0.90 8.87 -1.69
CA ARG A 87 -1.51 9.51 -0.52
C ARG A 87 -2.93 9.98 -0.80
N ASP A 88 -3.15 10.63 -1.94
CA ASP A 88 -4.48 11.13 -2.31
C ASP A 88 -5.48 9.96 -2.44
N ILE A 89 -5.06 8.85 -3.07
CA ILE A 89 -5.86 7.62 -3.19
C ILE A 89 -6.18 7.05 -1.80
N ALA A 90 -5.17 6.93 -0.93
CA ALA A 90 -5.35 6.40 0.43
C ALA A 90 -6.30 7.26 1.26
N LEU A 91 -6.10 8.58 1.28
CA LEU A 91 -6.95 9.51 2.02
C LEU A 91 -8.39 9.48 1.50
N ARG A 92 -8.60 9.44 0.18
CA ARG A 92 -9.94 9.30 -0.38
C ARG A 92 -10.63 8.02 0.08
N SER A 93 -9.91 6.90 0.20
CA SER A 93 -10.49 5.63 0.66
C SER A 93 -11.01 5.71 2.11
N THR A 94 -10.60 6.72 2.90
CA THR A 94 -11.08 6.90 4.28
C THR A 94 -12.43 7.61 4.40
N ARG A 95 -13.00 8.11 3.29
CA ARG A 95 -14.31 8.79 3.30
C ARG A 95 -15.43 7.85 3.74
N THR A 96 -16.51 8.42 4.27
CA THR A 96 -17.72 7.66 4.64
C THR A 96 -18.24 6.82 3.47
N GLY A 97 -18.50 5.53 3.72
CA GLY A 97 -19.03 4.59 2.74
C GLY A 97 -18.00 3.95 1.80
N ALA A 98 -16.71 4.27 1.91
CA ALA A 98 -15.64 3.70 1.07
C ALA A 98 -14.98 2.45 1.67
N GLU A 99 -15.69 1.72 2.54
CA GLU A 99 -15.15 0.57 3.29
C GLU A 99 -14.54 -0.51 2.38
N VAL A 100 -15.18 -0.77 1.24
CA VAL A 100 -14.73 -1.74 0.23
C VAL A 100 -13.47 -1.25 -0.47
N GLU A 101 -13.40 0.03 -0.84
CA GLU A 101 -12.21 0.65 -1.44
C GLU A 101 -11.02 0.61 -0.49
N ARG A 102 -11.22 1.05 0.75
CA ARG A 102 -10.17 1.02 1.77
C ARG A 102 -9.69 -0.39 2.06
N LEU A 103 -10.60 -1.36 2.20
CA LEU A 103 -10.21 -2.76 2.39
C LEU A 103 -9.35 -3.26 1.22
N ALA A 104 -9.81 -3.05 -0.02
CA ALA A 104 -9.10 -3.51 -1.21
C ALA A 104 -7.70 -2.87 -1.34
N LEU A 105 -7.60 -1.56 -1.09
CA LEU A 105 -6.31 -0.84 -1.10
C LEU A 105 -5.40 -1.30 0.03
N SER A 106 -5.92 -1.44 1.25
CA SER A 106 -5.17 -1.91 2.42
C SER A 106 -4.56 -3.28 2.17
N GLN A 107 -5.36 -4.23 1.69
CA GLN A 107 -4.85 -5.54 1.29
C GLN A 107 -3.82 -5.44 0.16
N ALA A 108 -3.97 -4.50 -0.77
CA ALA A 108 -3.08 -4.37 -1.93
C ALA A 108 -1.70 -3.86 -1.52
N ILE A 109 -1.66 -2.93 -0.57
CA ILE A 109 -0.43 -2.45 0.03
C ILE A 109 0.20 -3.54 0.90
N ALA A 110 -0.58 -4.19 1.77
CA ALA A 110 -0.09 -5.25 2.67
C ALA A 110 0.57 -6.41 1.90
N ALA A 111 0.00 -6.81 0.76
CA ALA A 111 0.54 -7.88 -0.09
C ALA A 111 1.93 -7.55 -0.69
N ARG A 112 2.27 -6.27 -0.82
CA ARG A 112 3.54 -5.81 -1.42
C ARG A 112 4.61 -5.49 -0.39
N LEU A 113 4.27 -5.25 0.87
CA LEU A 113 5.22 -4.78 1.89
C LEU A 113 6.51 -5.61 1.97
N GLY A 114 6.40 -6.95 1.94
CA GLY A 114 7.56 -7.85 1.99
C GLY A 114 8.36 -7.97 0.68
N GLN A 115 7.86 -7.40 -0.42
CA GLN A 115 8.43 -7.49 -1.76
C GLN A 115 9.16 -6.21 -2.17
N VAL A 116 9.00 -5.10 -1.43
CA VAL A 116 9.61 -3.81 -1.75
C VAL A 116 11.04 -3.78 -1.19
N PRO A 117 12.09 -3.79 -2.03
CA PRO A 117 13.48 -3.83 -1.56
C PRO A 117 13.96 -2.46 -1.05
N ASN A 118 13.41 -1.36 -1.56
CA ASN A 118 13.76 -0.02 -1.14
C ASN A 118 13.07 0.33 0.18
N VAL A 119 13.85 0.53 1.24
CA VAL A 119 13.33 0.79 2.60
C VAL A 119 12.46 2.06 2.68
N TYR A 120 12.77 3.08 1.88
CA TYR A 120 11.98 4.33 1.86
C TYR A 120 10.61 4.15 1.18
N ALA A 121 10.54 3.35 0.11
CA ALA A 121 9.28 2.98 -0.55
C ALA A 121 8.45 2.09 0.37
N GLN A 122 9.08 1.12 1.04
CA GLN A 122 8.42 0.28 2.05
C GLN A 122 7.86 1.14 3.19
N ALA A 123 8.65 2.06 3.75
CA ALA A 123 8.19 2.99 4.77
C ALA A 123 7.03 3.87 4.29
N TRP A 124 7.02 4.28 3.01
CA TRP A 124 5.90 5.02 2.43
C TRP A 124 4.62 4.18 2.32
N LEU A 125 4.73 2.90 1.92
CA LEU A 125 3.61 1.96 1.95
C LEU A 125 3.08 1.75 3.37
N VAL A 126 3.98 1.57 4.35
CA VAL A 126 3.61 1.49 5.77
C VAL A 126 2.90 2.76 6.24
N ARG A 127 3.33 3.93 5.78
CA ARG A 127 2.66 5.20 6.10
C ARG A 127 1.22 5.25 5.59
N MET A 128 0.93 4.65 4.43
CA MET A 128 -0.46 4.49 3.98
C MET A 128 -1.22 3.53 4.90
N LEU A 129 -0.54 2.42 5.28
CA LEU A 129 -0.84 1.51 6.40
C LEU A 129 -1.43 2.21 7.62
N GLU A 130 -0.72 3.22 8.11
CA GLU A 130 -1.10 3.99 9.30
C GLU A 130 -2.47 4.67 9.18
N PHE A 131 -2.89 5.07 7.96
CA PHE A 131 -4.18 5.73 7.75
C PHE A 131 -5.31 4.73 7.51
N ILE A 132 -5.07 3.74 6.63
CA ILE A 132 -6.13 2.92 6.06
C ILE A 132 -6.14 1.49 6.61
N GLY A 133 -5.04 1.02 7.18
CA GLY A 133 -4.88 -0.35 7.62
C GLY A 133 -5.79 -0.71 8.78
N ARG A 134 -6.40 -1.89 8.73
CA ARG A 134 -7.13 -2.51 9.84
C ARG A 134 -6.55 -3.92 10.07
N ALA A 135 -7.37 -4.86 10.56
CA ALA A 135 -6.91 -6.21 10.92
C ALA A 135 -6.17 -6.92 9.77
N GLU A 136 -6.59 -6.69 8.52
CA GLU A 136 -5.98 -7.29 7.32
C GLU A 136 -4.51 -6.88 7.08
N ALA A 137 -4.07 -5.75 7.64
CA ALA A 137 -2.71 -5.25 7.50
C ALA A 137 -1.75 -5.76 8.61
N VAL A 138 -2.31 -6.26 9.72
CA VAL A 138 -1.54 -6.62 10.93
C VAL A 138 -0.46 -7.67 10.64
N PRO A 139 -0.72 -8.77 9.91
CA PRO A 139 0.32 -9.77 9.64
C PRO A 139 1.51 -9.19 8.87
N ALA A 140 1.25 -8.36 7.86
CA ALA A 140 2.30 -7.75 7.05
C ALA A 140 3.13 -6.73 7.85
N LEU A 141 2.47 -5.89 8.66
CA LEU A 141 3.15 -4.94 9.54
C LEU A 141 3.96 -5.65 10.65
N THR A 142 3.43 -6.73 11.22
CA THR A 142 4.14 -7.52 12.24
C THR A 142 5.41 -8.13 11.70
N GLY A 143 5.40 -8.61 10.45
CA GLY A 143 6.60 -9.13 9.78
C GLY A 143 7.74 -8.11 9.67
N LEU A 144 7.44 -6.81 9.70
CA LEU A 144 8.43 -5.74 9.64
C LEU A 144 8.99 -5.33 11.02
N LEU A 145 8.37 -5.76 12.15
CA LEU A 145 8.90 -5.46 13.49
C LEU A 145 10.25 -6.11 13.75
N GLY A 146 10.52 -7.26 13.11
CA GLY A 146 11.79 -7.98 13.23
C GLY A 146 12.91 -7.43 12.36
N ASN A 147 12.69 -6.34 11.61
CA ASN A 147 13.75 -5.73 10.80
C ASN A 147 14.86 -5.17 11.69
N ALA A 148 16.10 -5.56 11.39
CA ALA A 148 17.28 -5.05 12.09
C ALA A 148 17.49 -3.54 11.84
N ASP A 149 17.05 -3.03 10.68
CA ASP A 149 17.08 -1.62 10.35
C ASP A 149 15.89 -0.87 10.99
N PRO A 150 16.13 0.11 11.88
CA PRO A 150 15.09 0.96 12.46
C PRO A 150 14.23 1.67 11.41
N LEU A 151 14.78 1.96 10.23
CA LEU A 151 14.02 2.60 9.13
C LEU A 151 12.85 1.73 8.65
N GLY A 152 12.92 0.40 8.84
CA GLY A 152 11.82 -0.52 8.55
C GLY A 152 10.93 -0.81 9.77
N SER A 153 11.53 -1.06 10.94
CA SER A 153 10.79 -1.50 12.13
C SER A 153 10.02 -0.38 12.83
N ASP A 154 10.54 0.85 12.86
CA ASP A 154 9.85 1.97 13.51
C ASP A 154 8.55 2.38 12.81
N PRO A 155 8.49 2.53 11.47
CA PRO A 155 7.23 2.77 10.78
C PRO A 155 6.20 1.68 11.05
N ALA A 156 6.61 0.40 11.02
CA ALA A 156 5.71 -0.71 11.25
C ALA A 156 5.12 -0.70 12.66
N ARG A 157 5.96 -0.40 13.66
CA ARG A 157 5.53 -0.23 15.06
C ARG A 157 4.53 0.91 15.21
N ARG A 158 4.78 2.07 14.61
CA ARG A 158 3.82 3.20 14.63
C ARG A 158 2.49 2.85 13.96
N ALA A 159 2.54 2.15 12.83
CA ALA A 159 1.34 1.70 12.12
C ALA A 159 0.51 0.72 12.94
N LEU A 160 1.15 -0.21 13.64
CA LEU A 160 0.45 -1.11 14.56
C LEU A 160 -0.15 -0.35 15.75
N ALA A 161 0.56 0.63 16.31
CA ALA A 161 0.06 1.45 17.43
C ALA A 161 -1.20 2.27 17.06
N GLN A 162 -1.30 2.71 15.80
CA GLN A 162 -2.45 3.46 15.30
C GLN A 162 -3.58 2.56 14.76
N ASN A 163 -3.34 1.25 14.64
CA ASN A 163 -4.33 0.33 14.09
C ASN A 163 -5.39 0.01 15.15
N PRO A 164 -6.69 0.22 14.86
CA PRO A 164 -7.75 0.05 15.84
C PRO A 164 -8.11 -1.41 16.15
N SER A 165 -7.49 -2.38 15.46
CA SER A 165 -7.78 -3.80 15.65
C SER A 165 -7.10 -4.35 16.93
N PRO A 166 -7.79 -5.21 17.71
CA PRO A 166 -7.18 -5.83 18.89
C PRO A 166 -5.96 -6.70 18.54
N GLU A 167 -5.91 -7.24 17.33
CA GLU A 167 -4.79 -8.01 16.80
C GLU A 167 -3.50 -7.19 16.73
N ALA A 168 -3.59 -5.89 16.45
CA ALA A 168 -2.42 -5.02 16.42
C ALA A 168 -1.79 -4.84 17.81
N ALA A 169 -2.62 -4.62 18.84
CA ALA A 169 -2.17 -4.54 20.21
C ALA A 169 -1.60 -5.89 20.71
N ALA A 170 -2.17 -7.02 20.27
CA ALA A 170 -1.64 -8.35 20.56
C ALA A 170 -0.26 -8.58 19.91
N ALA A 171 -0.09 -8.14 18.66
CA ALA A 171 1.20 -8.21 17.95
C ALA A 171 2.28 -7.38 18.65
N LEU A 172 1.97 -6.16 19.10
CA LEU A 172 2.90 -5.32 19.84
C LEU A 172 3.30 -5.93 21.19
N ARG A 173 2.36 -6.53 21.93
CA ARG A 173 2.68 -7.25 23.18
C ARG A 173 3.59 -8.45 22.94
N THR A 174 3.29 -9.23 21.90
CA THR A 174 4.14 -10.38 21.52
C THR A 174 5.55 -9.93 21.16
N ALA A 175 5.68 -8.82 20.44
CA ALA A 175 6.99 -8.23 20.13
C ALA A 175 7.71 -7.71 21.38
N LEU A 176 6.98 -7.15 22.35
CA LEU A 176 7.55 -6.69 23.63
C LEU A 176 8.14 -7.85 24.42
N ASP A 177 7.42 -8.97 24.51
CA ASP A 177 7.88 -10.17 25.20
C ASP A 177 9.16 -10.76 24.56
N ALA A 178 9.32 -10.58 23.24
CA ALA A 178 10.48 -11.04 22.49
C ALA A 178 11.65 -10.03 22.43
N ALA A 179 11.47 -8.80 22.92
CA ALA A 179 12.45 -7.73 22.76
C ALA A 179 13.70 -7.96 23.63
N ALA A 180 14.86 -8.07 22.98
CA ALA A 180 16.13 -8.40 23.62
C ALA A 180 16.88 -7.20 24.25
N THR A 181 16.49 -5.97 23.94
CA THR A 181 17.20 -4.76 24.42
C THR A 181 16.25 -3.82 25.17
N PRO A 182 16.75 -3.08 26.19
CA PRO A 182 15.94 -2.08 26.87
C PRO A 182 15.38 -1.00 25.93
N ALA A 183 16.13 -0.62 24.90
CA ALA A 183 15.69 0.34 23.91
C ALA A 183 14.50 -0.19 23.09
N ALA A 184 14.55 -1.44 22.63
CA ALA A 184 13.45 -2.08 21.91
C ALA A 184 12.21 -2.25 22.80
N GLN A 185 12.40 -2.65 24.05
CA GLN A 185 11.33 -2.76 25.05
C GLN A 185 10.64 -1.40 25.26
N LEU A 186 11.41 -0.33 25.49
CA LEU A 186 10.87 1.02 25.68
C LEU A 186 10.08 1.51 24.45
N ALA A 187 10.59 1.25 23.25
CA ALA A 187 9.91 1.63 22.00
C ALA A 187 8.55 0.93 21.85
N LEU A 188 8.45 -0.34 22.26
CA LEU A 188 7.22 -1.13 22.20
C LEU A 188 6.24 -0.77 23.33
N VAL A 189 6.73 -0.47 24.53
CA VAL A 189 5.89 0.06 25.63
C VAL A 189 5.23 1.38 25.22
N ASN A 190 5.96 2.28 24.55
CA ASN A 190 5.40 3.54 24.05
C ASN A 190 4.41 3.37 22.88
N ALA A 191 4.32 2.18 22.29
CA ALA A 191 3.44 1.88 21.18
C ALA A 191 2.11 1.22 21.61
N LEU A 192 1.98 0.83 22.88
CA LEU A 192 0.79 0.21 23.48
C LEU A 192 -0.09 1.25 24.17
#